data_AF-A0A8H3PD14-F1
#
_entry.id   AF-A0A8H3PD14-F1
#
_cell.length_a   1.000
_cell.length_b   1.000
_cell.length_c   1.000
_cell.angle_alpha   90.00
_cell.angle_beta   90.00
_cell.angle_gamma   90.00
#
_symmetry.space_group_name_H-M   'P 1'
#
loop_
_entity.id
_entity.type
_entity.pdbx_description
1 polymer ?
#
loop_
_entity_poly.entity_id
_entity_poly.type
_entity_poly.pdbx_seq_one_letter_code
_entity_poly.pdbx_strand_id
1 'polypeptide(L)'
;MSFYPPGWDYERVMNCRDEDFASLTEEQHLTLLNGLKEAGLYLAFADKIHQRFKASLEAQRLVEEATKTEEQKLADREIRAPYINTLKNVFKFEPEWSEWGFVVFRTTAYGPEHEAKWAEFRRRWDQIIEEEHADQRGFHPKSDRAIELLRFRWEEDPALDGASPVEVSRRFDEMWRDLPTGLATSACLMVTPEALESVLKSPLPSSAPLKDRKKIPFVVAVSRVAHYPRPELTPAEEAEDVFGRDFKGYFKVAVERLLSNFYLLVARDLMDLPRLTVRMQHDKDIWCDAYRGGIHYYVEESG
;
A
#
# COMPACT_ATOMS: atom_id res chain seq x y z
N MET A 1 -31.22 19.28 19.88
CA MET A 1 -30.99 20.46 19.01
C MET A 1 -30.37 19.94 17.73
N SER A 2 -30.71 20.52 16.57
CA SER A 2 -30.07 20.17 15.30
C SER A 2 -28.62 20.67 15.32
N PHE A 3 -27.66 19.83 14.90
CA PHE A 3 -26.26 20.25 14.70
C PHE A 3 -26.04 20.93 13.33
N TYR A 4 -27.08 20.95 12.48
CA TYR A 4 -27.05 21.70 11.23
C TYR A 4 -27.19 23.20 11.51
N PRO A 5 -26.39 24.05 10.84
CA PRO A 5 -26.59 25.50 10.89
C PRO A 5 -28.00 25.90 10.41
N PRO A 6 -28.51 27.08 10.80
CA PRO A 6 -29.84 27.52 10.38
C PRO A 6 -30.02 27.48 8.86
N GLY A 7 -31.06 26.78 8.38
CA GLY A 7 -31.32 26.61 6.95
C GLY A 7 -30.46 25.56 6.25
N TRP A 8 -29.70 24.77 7.01
CA TRP A 8 -28.98 23.59 6.52
C TRP A 8 -29.68 22.31 6.96
N ASP A 9 -29.59 21.31 6.10
CA ASP A 9 -30.01 19.93 6.32
C ASP A 9 -29.01 18.98 5.66
N TYR A 10 -29.20 17.68 5.83
CA TYR A 10 -28.30 16.67 5.26
C TYR A 10 -28.16 16.82 3.73
N GLU A 11 -29.27 17.02 3.01
CA GLU A 11 -29.24 17.15 1.55
C GLU A 11 -28.45 18.39 1.10
N ARG A 12 -28.61 19.52 1.78
CA ARG A 12 -27.85 20.73 1.49
C ARG A 12 -26.38 20.54 1.81
N VAL A 13 -26.03 19.93 2.94
CA VAL A 13 -24.63 19.63 3.30
C VAL A 13 -23.97 18.73 2.26
N MET A 14 -24.70 17.73 1.77
CA MET A 14 -24.19 16.80 0.79
C MET A 14 -24.11 17.41 -0.61
N ASN A 15 -24.95 18.39 -0.95
CA ASN A 15 -25.07 18.90 -2.32
C ASN A 15 -24.62 20.34 -2.54
N CYS A 16 -24.30 21.11 -1.50
CA CYS A 16 -23.94 22.53 -1.60
C CYS A 16 -22.70 22.76 -2.48
N ARG A 17 -22.55 24.00 -2.96
CA ARG A 17 -21.32 24.46 -3.62
C ARG A 17 -20.24 24.73 -2.57
N ASP A 18 -18.98 24.69 -3.01
CA ASP A 18 -17.84 24.95 -2.11
C ASP A 18 -17.90 26.35 -1.49
N GLU A 19 -18.37 27.34 -2.26
CA GLU A 19 -18.58 28.73 -1.82
C GLU A 19 -19.65 28.83 -0.71
N ASP A 20 -20.76 28.09 -0.85
CA ASP A 20 -21.82 28.05 0.15
C ASP A 20 -21.32 27.39 1.45
N PHE A 21 -20.53 26.33 1.32
CA PHE A 21 -19.92 25.67 2.47
C PHE A 21 -18.91 26.57 3.18
N ALA A 22 -18.05 27.26 2.41
CA ALA A 22 -17.05 28.20 2.93
C ALA A 22 -17.66 29.47 3.55
N SER A 23 -18.95 29.75 3.31
CA SER A 23 -19.66 30.87 3.93
C SER A 23 -20.05 30.63 5.39
N LEU A 24 -19.96 29.39 5.89
CA LEU A 24 -20.21 29.06 7.28
C LEU A 24 -19.12 29.64 8.19
N THR A 25 -19.49 30.01 9.41
CA THR A 25 -18.49 30.39 10.41
C THR A 25 -17.70 29.16 10.87
N GLU A 26 -16.50 29.37 11.41
CA GLU A 26 -15.67 28.28 11.94
C GLU A 26 -16.40 27.46 13.03
N GLU A 27 -17.17 28.13 13.90
CA GLU A 27 -17.99 27.47 14.92
C GLU A 27 -19.13 26.63 14.31
N GLN A 28 -19.75 27.10 13.22
CA GLN A 28 -20.76 26.35 12.48
C GLN A 28 -20.16 25.14 11.77
N HIS A 29 -18.96 25.28 11.19
CA HIS A 29 -18.21 24.15 10.62
C HIS A 29 -17.91 23.10 11.68
N LEU A 30 -17.35 23.51 12.83
CA LEU A 30 -17.00 22.59 13.91
C LEU A 30 -18.23 21.86 14.45
N THR A 31 -19.32 22.58 14.70
CA THR A 31 -20.58 22.00 15.18
C THR A 31 -21.18 21.02 14.18
N LEU A 32 -21.17 21.38 12.89
CA LEU A 32 -21.68 20.52 11.82
C LEU A 32 -20.85 19.24 11.68
N LEU A 33 -19.51 19.35 11.63
CA LEU A 33 -18.63 18.19 11.43
C LEU A 33 -18.65 17.25 12.64
N ASN A 34 -18.67 17.79 13.87
CA ASN A 34 -18.82 16.99 15.08
C ASN A 34 -20.18 16.29 15.11
N GLY A 35 -21.26 16.99 14.76
CA GLY A 35 -22.58 16.40 14.68
C GLY A 35 -22.71 15.30 13.63
N LEU A 36 -22.09 15.45 12.45
CA LEU A 36 -22.01 14.40 11.44
C LEU A 36 -21.24 13.18 11.95
N LYS A 37 -20.18 13.40 12.73
CA LYS A 37 -19.37 12.32 13.32
C LYS A 37 -20.16 11.55 14.38
N GLU A 38 -20.83 12.25 15.28
CA GLU A 38 -21.69 11.65 16.32
C GLU A 38 -22.90 10.92 15.72
N ALA A 39 -23.44 11.42 14.60
CA ALA A 39 -24.54 10.79 13.88
C ALA A 39 -24.12 9.63 12.96
N GLY A 40 -22.82 9.33 12.83
CA GLY A 40 -22.31 8.29 11.93
C GLY A 40 -22.40 8.62 10.43
N LEU A 41 -22.68 9.88 10.08
CA LEU A 41 -22.84 10.37 8.70
C LEU A 41 -21.54 10.93 8.11
N TYR A 42 -20.51 11.13 8.94
CA TYR A 42 -19.25 11.77 8.54
C TYR A 42 -18.52 11.03 7.42
N LEU A 43 -18.53 9.69 7.42
CA LEU A 43 -17.87 8.90 6.37
C LEU A 43 -18.47 9.16 5.00
N ALA A 44 -19.80 9.09 4.88
CA ALA A 44 -20.51 9.37 3.63
C ALA A 44 -20.27 10.82 3.15
N PHE A 45 -20.22 11.78 4.08
CA PHE A 45 -19.88 13.17 3.78
C PHE A 45 -18.44 13.30 3.26
N ALA A 46 -17.46 12.72 3.96
CA ALA A 46 -16.06 12.75 3.58
C ALA A 46 -15.82 12.11 2.21
N ASP A 47 -16.45 10.96 1.94
CA ASP A 47 -16.37 10.27 0.64
C ASP A 47 -16.90 11.14 -0.49
N LYS A 48 -18.03 11.82 -0.27
CA LYS A 48 -18.61 12.71 -1.29
C LYS A 48 -17.75 13.92 -1.58
N ILE A 49 -17.17 14.55 -0.55
CA ILE A 49 -16.22 15.66 -0.71
C ILE A 49 -14.98 15.16 -1.45
N HIS A 50 -14.46 14.00 -1.10
CA HIS A 50 -13.32 13.40 -1.78
C HIS A 50 -13.61 13.12 -3.27
N GLN A 51 -14.77 12.56 -3.59
CA GLN A 51 -15.21 12.33 -4.97
C GLN A 51 -15.31 13.62 -5.79
N ARG A 52 -15.88 14.68 -5.20
CA ARG A 52 -15.96 16.01 -5.85
C ARG A 52 -14.59 16.60 -6.13
N PHE A 53 -13.70 16.53 -5.14
CA PHE A 53 -12.33 17.01 -5.30
C PHE A 53 -11.59 16.22 -6.40
N LYS A 54 -11.72 14.88 -6.41
CA LYS A 54 -11.16 14.02 -7.47
C LYS A 54 -11.72 14.41 -8.85
N ALA A 55 -13.03 14.61 -8.98
CA ALA A 55 -13.67 15.01 -10.23
C ALA A 55 -13.23 16.41 -10.69
N SER A 56 -13.07 17.37 -9.77
CA SER A 56 -12.59 18.72 -10.11
C SER A 56 -11.14 18.68 -10.61
N LEU A 57 -10.26 17.93 -9.95
CA LEU A 57 -8.88 17.73 -10.41
C LEU A 57 -8.84 17.07 -11.79
N GLU A 58 -9.71 16.08 -12.03
CA GLU A 58 -9.81 15.45 -13.33
C GLU A 58 -10.33 16.39 -14.42
N ALA A 59 -11.32 17.23 -14.12
CA ALA A 59 -11.81 18.24 -15.05
C ALA A 59 -10.73 19.28 -15.37
N GLN A 60 -9.99 19.76 -14.36
CA GLN A 60 -8.84 20.65 -14.56
C GLN A 60 -7.78 19.99 -15.44
N ARG A 61 -7.48 18.71 -15.21
CA ARG A 61 -6.56 17.92 -16.04
C ARG A 61 -7.03 17.84 -17.49
N LEU A 62 -8.30 17.58 -17.74
CA LEU A 62 -8.84 17.51 -19.09
C LEU A 62 -8.71 18.86 -19.82
N VAL A 63 -8.94 19.97 -19.11
CA VAL A 63 -8.73 21.32 -19.65
C VAL A 63 -7.26 21.60 -19.94
N GLU A 64 -6.35 21.24 -19.03
CA GLU A 64 -4.92 21.40 -19.24
C GLU A 64 -4.42 20.54 -20.41
N GLU A 65 -4.83 19.27 -20.46
CA GLU A 65 -4.50 18.37 -21.56
C GLU A 65 -5.06 18.89 -22.89
N ALA A 66 -6.25 19.49 -22.94
CA ALA A 66 -6.82 20.03 -24.18
C ALA A 66 -5.94 21.10 -24.86
N THR A 67 -5.01 21.73 -24.13
CA THR A 67 -4.05 22.70 -24.68
C THR A 67 -2.73 22.10 -25.18
N LYS A 68 -2.52 20.79 -24.94
CA LYS A 68 -1.28 20.07 -25.22
C LYS A 68 -1.40 19.22 -26.48
N THR A 69 -0.28 18.99 -27.16
CA THR A 69 -0.22 18.00 -28.25
C THR A 69 -0.40 16.58 -27.69
N GLU A 70 -0.80 15.62 -28.53
CA GLU A 70 -0.91 14.21 -28.10
C GLU A 70 0.41 13.65 -27.57
N GLU A 71 1.55 14.06 -28.14
CA GLU A 71 2.87 13.66 -27.67
C GLU A 71 3.18 14.22 -26.28
N GLN A 72 2.82 15.48 -26.01
CA GLN A 72 2.99 16.10 -24.70
C GLN A 72 2.08 15.45 -23.66
N LYS A 73 0.81 15.19 -24.00
CA LYS A 73 -0.11 14.45 -23.13
C LYS A 73 0.46 13.08 -22.77
N LEU A 74 0.99 12.37 -23.75
CA LEU A 74 1.56 11.03 -23.56
C LEU A 74 2.79 11.08 -22.65
N ALA A 75 3.71 12.03 -22.87
CA ALA A 75 4.89 12.23 -22.04
C ALA A 75 4.53 12.59 -20.58
N ASP A 76 3.56 13.48 -20.38
CA ASP A 76 3.10 13.88 -19.04
C ASP A 76 2.41 12.72 -18.31
N ARG A 77 1.60 11.94 -19.02
CA ARG A 77 1.00 10.71 -18.47
C ARG A 77 2.09 9.70 -18.11
N GLU A 78 3.12 9.55 -18.94
CA GLU A 78 4.23 8.65 -18.66
C GLU A 78 4.99 9.03 -17.37
N ILE A 79 5.23 10.33 -17.13
CA ILE A 79 5.89 10.83 -15.91
C ILE A 79 5.03 10.58 -14.67
N ARG A 80 3.70 10.69 -14.81
CA ARG A 80 2.75 10.56 -13.69
C ARG A 80 2.42 9.11 -13.33
N ALA A 81 2.63 8.16 -14.24
CA ALA A 81 2.32 6.77 -13.97
C ALA A 81 3.27 6.19 -12.90
N PRO A 82 2.75 5.62 -11.81
CA PRO A 82 3.55 5.26 -10.63
C PRO A 82 4.63 4.19 -10.90
N TYR A 83 4.39 3.26 -11.81
CA TYR A 83 5.31 2.12 -12.05
C TYR A 83 6.25 2.32 -13.24
N ILE A 84 5.95 3.20 -14.21
CA ILE A 84 6.71 3.25 -15.47
C ILE A 84 8.17 3.58 -15.23
N ASN A 85 8.47 4.62 -14.44
CA ASN A 85 9.85 5.00 -14.17
C ASN A 85 10.59 3.91 -13.37
N THR A 86 9.89 3.23 -12.45
CA THR A 86 10.43 2.10 -11.70
C THR A 86 10.86 0.98 -12.63
N LEU A 87 9.95 0.53 -13.51
CA LEU A 87 10.18 -0.60 -14.42
C LEU A 87 11.23 -0.27 -15.48
N LYS A 88 11.27 0.96 -16.01
CA LYS A 88 12.38 1.42 -16.87
C LYS A 88 13.74 1.23 -16.21
N ASN A 89 13.84 1.50 -14.91
CA ASN A 89 15.09 1.40 -14.19
C ASN A 89 15.44 -0.04 -13.81
N VAL A 90 14.45 -0.86 -13.44
CA VAL A 90 14.62 -2.30 -13.17
C VAL A 90 15.11 -3.02 -14.42
N PHE A 91 14.44 -2.78 -15.55
CA PHE A 91 14.73 -3.42 -16.84
C PHE A 91 15.66 -2.58 -17.74
N LYS A 92 16.46 -1.67 -17.17
CA LYS A 92 17.30 -0.73 -17.95
C LYS A 92 18.30 -1.41 -18.90
N PHE A 93 18.65 -2.66 -18.61
CA PHE A 93 19.59 -3.46 -19.39
C PHE A 93 18.92 -4.57 -20.19
N GLU A 94 17.59 -4.64 -20.18
CA GLU A 94 16.81 -5.60 -20.95
C GLU A 94 16.13 -4.90 -22.14
N PRO A 95 15.97 -5.61 -23.27
CA PRO A 95 15.35 -5.03 -24.47
C PRO A 95 13.85 -4.74 -24.27
N GLU A 96 13.17 -5.54 -23.45
CA GLU A 96 11.76 -5.42 -23.13
C GLU A 96 11.52 -5.67 -21.64
N TRP A 97 10.40 -5.19 -21.12
CA TRP A 97 9.99 -5.53 -19.76
C TRP A 97 9.53 -6.98 -19.67
N SER A 98 9.95 -7.63 -18.59
CA SER A 98 9.51 -8.98 -18.21
C SER A 98 8.55 -8.90 -17.02
N GLU A 99 8.19 -10.07 -16.48
CA GLU A 99 7.35 -10.20 -15.30
C GLU A 99 7.96 -9.45 -14.10
N TRP A 100 7.09 -8.80 -13.33
CA TRP A 100 7.49 -8.02 -12.16
C TRP A 100 6.46 -8.13 -11.03
N GLY A 101 6.90 -7.87 -9.81
CA GLY A 101 6.08 -7.97 -8.61
C GLY A 101 6.84 -8.66 -7.49
N PHE A 102 6.22 -9.62 -6.81
CA PHE A 102 6.80 -10.23 -5.61
C PHE A 102 6.69 -11.76 -5.63
N VAL A 103 7.67 -12.40 -4.99
CA VAL A 103 7.51 -13.77 -4.50
C VAL A 103 6.78 -13.72 -3.15
N VAL A 104 5.73 -14.53 -3.03
CA VAL A 104 4.83 -14.56 -1.86
C VAL A 104 4.79 -15.97 -1.30
N PHE A 105 5.21 -16.14 -0.06
CA PHE A 105 5.20 -17.41 0.66
C PHE A 105 3.91 -17.55 1.46
N ARG A 106 3.14 -18.62 1.20
CA ARG A 106 2.06 -19.05 2.09
C ARG A 106 2.69 -19.84 3.24
N THR A 107 2.55 -19.36 4.48
CA THR A 107 3.13 -20.04 5.65
C THR A 107 2.08 -20.44 6.68
N THR A 108 0.81 -20.48 6.26
CA THR A 108 -0.31 -20.77 7.15
C THR A 108 -1.48 -21.40 6.42
N ALA A 109 -2.38 -21.97 7.23
CA ALA A 109 -3.71 -22.40 6.83
C ALA A 109 -3.64 -23.46 5.73
N TYR A 110 -2.68 -24.38 5.80
CA TYR A 110 -2.63 -25.57 4.95
C TYR A 110 -3.61 -26.63 5.45
N GLY A 111 -4.15 -27.42 4.53
CA GLY A 111 -5.09 -28.49 4.83
C GLY A 111 -6.45 -28.30 4.15
N PRO A 112 -7.18 -29.40 3.85
CA PRO A 112 -8.44 -29.35 3.12
C PRO A 112 -9.49 -28.39 3.71
N GLU A 113 -9.53 -28.27 5.04
CA GLU A 113 -10.44 -27.41 5.79
C GLU A 113 -10.14 -25.91 5.65
N HIS A 114 -8.94 -25.56 5.17
CA HIS A 114 -8.46 -24.19 5.08
C HIS A 114 -8.35 -23.68 3.64
N GLU A 115 -8.46 -24.55 2.63
CA GLU A 115 -8.38 -24.17 1.22
C GLU A 115 -9.45 -23.16 0.80
N ALA A 116 -10.69 -23.29 1.30
CA ALA A 116 -11.74 -22.32 1.01
C ALA A 116 -11.41 -20.92 1.56
N LYS A 117 -10.78 -20.88 2.74
CA LYS A 117 -10.35 -19.64 3.39
C LYS A 117 -9.16 -19.03 2.66
N TRP A 118 -8.23 -19.86 2.19
CA TRP A 118 -7.10 -19.43 1.37
C TRP A 118 -7.55 -18.87 0.01
N ALA A 119 -8.50 -19.54 -0.65
CA ALA A 119 -9.08 -19.05 -1.91
C ALA A 119 -9.76 -17.69 -1.73
N GLU A 120 -10.49 -17.48 -0.64
CA GLU A 120 -11.08 -16.18 -0.32
C GLU A 120 -10.02 -15.11 -0.01
N PHE A 121 -8.94 -15.48 0.68
CA PHE A 121 -7.80 -14.58 0.89
C PHE A 121 -7.19 -14.14 -0.45
N ARG A 122 -6.94 -15.09 -1.37
CA ARG A 122 -6.41 -14.81 -2.71
C ARG A 122 -7.35 -13.91 -3.52
N ARG A 123 -8.64 -14.20 -3.51
CA ARG A 123 -9.66 -13.35 -4.17
C ARG A 123 -9.63 -11.92 -3.63
N ARG A 124 -9.53 -11.76 -2.31
CA ARG A 124 -9.52 -10.44 -1.67
C ARG A 124 -8.20 -9.71 -1.89
N TRP A 125 -7.08 -10.43 -1.90
CA TRP A 125 -5.78 -9.89 -2.30
C TRP A 125 -5.84 -9.32 -3.71
N ASP A 126 -6.33 -10.10 -4.68
CA ASP A 126 -6.43 -9.67 -6.08
C ASP A 126 -7.35 -8.45 -6.21
N GLN A 127 -8.45 -8.38 -5.44
CA GLN A 127 -9.31 -7.20 -5.39
C GLN A 127 -8.58 -5.95 -4.87
N ILE A 128 -7.77 -6.07 -3.82
CA ILE A 128 -7.02 -4.94 -3.25
C ILE A 128 -5.96 -4.44 -4.26
N ILE A 129 -5.23 -5.36 -4.89
CA ILE A 129 -4.24 -5.02 -5.90
C ILE A 129 -4.92 -4.38 -7.12
N GLU A 130 -6.08 -4.90 -7.53
CA GLU A 130 -6.85 -4.36 -8.63
C GLU A 130 -7.29 -2.91 -8.40
N GLU A 131 -7.73 -2.59 -7.18
CA GLU A 131 -8.06 -1.22 -6.79
C GLU A 131 -6.84 -0.28 -6.86
N GLU A 132 -5.62 -0.78 -6.62
CA GLU A 132 -4.39 0.03 -6.69
C GLU A 132 -4.08 0.52 -8.12
N HIS A 133 -4.34 -0.31 -9.14
CA HIS A 133 -4.01 0.03 -10.54
C HIS A 133 -5.21 0.30 -11.46
N ALA A 134 -6.44 0.25 -10.97
CA ALA A 134 -7.64 0.47 -11.77
C ALA A 134 -7.60 1.80 -12.56
N ASP A 135 -7.20 2.90 -11.91
CA ASP A 135 -7.08 4.24 -12.52
C ASP A 135 -5.94 4.32 -13.56
N GLN A 136 -5.09 3.30 -13.68
CA GLN A 136 -3.96 3.26 -14.61
C GLN A 136 -4.28 2.53 -15.92
N ARG A 137 -5.41 1.84 -16.02
CA ARG A 137 -5.84 1.15 -17.25
C ARG A 137 -6.26 2.15 -18.32
N GLY A 138 -5.72 1.99 -19.51
CA GLY A 138 -5.91 2.90 -20.64
C GLY A 138 -5.30 4.29 -20.41
N PHE A 139 -4.61 4.51 -19.28
CA PHE A 139 -3.97 5.79 -18.99
C PHE A 139 -2.76 6.01 -19.91
N HIS A 140 -1.95 4.96 -20.09
CA HIS A 140 -0.77 4.97 -20.94
C HIS A 140 -0.45 3.54 -21.42
N PRO A 141 -0.03 3.30 -22.69
CA PRO A 141 0.26 1.96 -23.18
C PRO A 141 1.29 1.18 -22.34
N LYS A 142 2.31 1.88 -21.83
CA LYS A 142 3.28 1.29 -20.89
C LYS A 142 2.65 0.95 -19.53
N SER A 143 1.67 1.70 -19.04
CA SER A 143 0.93 1.31 -17.82
C SER A 143 0.15 0.02 -18.05
N ASP A 144 -0.54 -0.09 -19.19
CA ASP A 144 -1.27 -1.31 -19.54
C ASP A 144 -0.33 -2.51 -19.64
N ARG A 145 0.82 -2.33 -20.30
CA ARG A 145 1.87 -3.36 -20.37
C ARG A 145 2.43 -3.73 -18.99
N ALA A 146 2.64 -2.74 -18.12
CA ALA A 146 3.06 -3.02 -16.74
C ALA A 146 2.02 -3.87 -16.00
N ILE A 147 0.73 -3.52 -16.09
CA ILE A 147 -0.35 -4.28 -15.45
C ILE A 147 -0.42 -5.70 -16.01
N GLU A 148 -0.27 -5.88 -17.32
CA GLU A 148 -0.25 -7.20 -17.96
C GLU A 148 0.89 -8.11 -17.46
N LEU A 149 2.06 -7.52 -17.19
CA LEU A 149 3.26 -8.21 -16.73
C LEU A 149 3.32 -8.40 -15.21
N LEU A 150 2.38 -7.82 -14.45
CA LEU A 150 2.35 -7.94 -13.00
C LEU A 150 2.11 -9.40 -12.57
N ARG A 151 2.97 -9.93 -11.71
CA ARG A 151 2.89 -11.28 -11.17
C ARG A 151 3.18 -11.29 -9.68
N PHE A 152 2.38 -12.05 -8.95
CA PHE A 152 2.73 -12.57 -7.64
C PHE A 152 3.07 -14.04 -7.79
N ARG A 153 4.33 -14.41 -7.58
CA ARG A 153 4.76 -15.80 -7.62
C ARG A 153 4.50 -16.43 -6.25
N TRP A 154 3.50 -17.29 -6.17
CA TRP A 154 3.08 -17.92 -4.92
C TRP A 154 3.87 -19.20 -4.66
N GLU A 155 4.54 -19.25 -3.52
CA GLU A 155 5.22 -20.45 -3.02
C GLU A 155 4.30 -21.09 -1.96
N GLU A 156 3.61 -22.16 -2.36
CA GLU A 156 2.52 -22.82 -1.62
C GLU A 156 2.87 -24.27 -1.23
N ASP A 157 4.14 -24.52 -0.93
CA ASP A 157 4.63 -25.80 -0.43
C ASP A 157 4.11 -26.06 1.00
N PRO A 158 3.36 -27.15 1.27
CA PRO A 158 2.89 -27.50 2.62
C PRO A 158 3.98 -27.59 3.68
N ALA A 159 5.25 -27.83 3.30
CA ALA A 159 6.37 -27.80 4.24
C ALA A 159 6.71 -26.38 4.76
N LEU A 160 6.01 -25.35 4.28
CA LEU A 160 6.08 -23.97 4.76
C LEU A 160 5.08 -23.67 5.89
N ASP A 161 4.20 -24.60 6.27
CA ASP A 161 3.22 -24.35 7.32
C ASP A 161 3.91 -24.03 8.65
N GLY A 162 3.63 -22.86 9.20
CA GLY A 162 4.29 -22.34 10.40
C GLY A 162 5.74 -21.90 10.21
N ALA A 163 6.26 -21.83 8.98
CA ALA A 163 7.61 -21.36 8.72
C ALA A 163 7.85 -19.95 9.29
N SER A 164 9.02 -19.74 9.88
CA SER A 164 9.46 -18.46 10.42
C SER A 164 9.93 -17.51 9.31
N PRO A 165 9.99 -16.18 9.58
CA PRO A 165 10.56 -15.23 8.63
C PRO A 165 12.01 -15.55 8.25
N VAL A 166 12.79 -16.14 9.15
CA VAL A 166 14.18 -16.58 8.88
C VAL A 166 14.21 -17.73 7.87
N GLU A 167 13.33 -18.72 8.00
CA GLU A 167 13.24 -19.82 7.05
C GLU A 167 12.76 -19.37 5.66
N VAL A 168 11.78 -18.46 5.63
CA VAL A 168 11.30 -17.83 4.38
C VAL A 168 12.42 -17.05 3.71
N SER A 169 13.15 -16.24 4.47
CA SER A 169 14.29 -15.46 3.98
C SER A 169 15.34 -16.35 3.32
N ARG A 170 15.70 -17.46 3.98
CA ARG A 170 16.66 -18.44 3.44
C ARG A 170 16.18 -19.06 2.14
N ARG A 171 14.94 -19.56 2.09
CA ARG A 171 14.38 -20.16 0.86
C ARG A 171 14.30 -19.14 -0.29
N PHE A 172 13.96 -17.89 0.01
CA PHE A 172 13.93 -16.83 -0.99
C PHE A 172 15.32 -16.52 -1.54
N ASP A 173 16.34 -16.44 -0.67
CA ASP A 173 17.74 -16.21 -1.10
C ASP A 173 18.27 -17.36 -1.96
N GLU A 174 17.94 -18.61 -1.61
CA GLU A 174 18.32 -19.81 -2.36
C GLU A 174 17.80 -19.77 -3.82
N MET A 175 16.57 -19.30 -4.06
CA MET A 175 16.00 -19.20 -5.41
C MET A 175 16.28 -17.86 -6.12
N TRP A 176 16.83 -16.87 -5.42
CA TRP A 176 16.86 -15.48 -5.89
C TRP A 176 17.55 -15.30 -7.25
N ARG A 177 18.61 -16.05 -7.51
CA ARG A 177 19.38 -15.98 -8.76
C ARG A 177 18.64 -16.52 -9.98
N ASP A 178 17.65 -17.37 -9.76
CA ASP A 178 16.84 -18.00 -10.81
C ASP A 178 15.54 -17.23 -11.06
N LEU A 179 15.26 -16.19 -10.28
CA LEU A 179 14.08 -15.35 -10.46
C LEU A 179 14.25 -14.41 -11.66
N PRO A 180 13.16 -14.12 -12.41
CA PRO A 180 13.13 -12.99 -13.34
C PRO A 180 13.57 -11.70 -12.65
N THR A 181 14.23 -10.80 -13.39
CA THR A 181 14.74 -9.52 -12.87
C THR A 181 13.69 -8.72 -12.11
N GLY A 182 12.44 -8.71 -12.58
CA GLY A 182 11.35 -8.00 -11.92
C GLY A 182 10.82 -8.67 -10.64
N LEU A 183 11.20 -9.91 -10.34
CA LEU A 183 10.85 -10.63 -9.11
C LEU A 183 12.03 -10.78 -8.14
N ALA A 184 13.27 -10.61 -8.63
CA ALA A 184 14.51 -10.67 -7.86
C ALA A 184 14.74 -9.42 -6.99
N THR A 185 13.82 -9.14 -6.07
CA THR A 185 13.85 -7.98 -5.17
C THR A 185 14.68 -8.23 -3.90
N SER A 186 14.95 -7.18 -3.11
CA SER A 186 15.64 -7.32 -1.81
C SER A 186 14.75 -7.83 -0.66
N ALA A 187 13.44 -7.98 -0.91
CA ALA A 187 12.48 -8.52 0.07
C ALA A 187 11.37 -9.35 -0.59
N CYS A 188 11.02 -10.47 0.01
CA CYS A 188 9.83 -11.24 -0.37
C CYS A 188 8.66 -10.94 0.57
N LEU A 189 7.49 -11.49 0.24
CA LEU A 189 6.29 -11.36 1.05
C LEU A 189 5.95 -12.70 1.71
N MET A 190 5.40 -12.64 2.92
CA MET A 190 5.04 -13.80 3.73
C MET A 190 3.63 -13.61 4.29
N VAL A 191 2.77 -14.60 4.07
CA VAL A 191 1.41 -14.62 4.60
C VAL A 191 1.37 -15.45 5.88
N THR A 192 1.45 -14.76 7.02
CA THR A 192 1.28 -15.33 8.36
C THR A 192 -0.22 -15.49 8.70
N PRO A 193 -0.58 -16.24 9.78
CA PRO A 193 -1.97 -16.30 10.24
C PRO A 193 -2.61 -14.92 10.44
N GLU A 194 -1.87 -13.96 10.99
CA GLU A 194 -2.35 -12.60 11.24
C GLU A 194 -2.53 -11.81 9.94
N ALA A 195 -1.62 -11.97 8.97
CA ALA A 195 -1.75 -11.34 7.67
C ALA A 195 -2.98 -11.87 6.91
N LEU A 196 -3.20 -13.19 6.96
CA LEU A 196 -4.36 -13.83 6.37
C LEU A 196 -5.66 -13.26 6.96
N GLU A 197 -5.77 -13.22 8.29
CA GLU A 197 -6.92 -12.63 8.98
C GLU A 197 -7.09 -11.14 8.68
N SER A 198 -5.97 -10.40 8.63
CA SER A 198 -5.97 -8.97 8.37
C SER A 198 -6.56 -8.67 6.99
N VAL A 199 -6.12 -9.37 5.95
CA VAL A 199 -6.66 -9.17 4.60
C VAL A 199 -8.14 -9.48 4.59
N LEU A 200 -8.56 -10.63 5.14
CA LEU A 200 -9.96 -11.06 5.15
C LEU A 200 -10.91 -10.10 5.88
N LYS A 201 -10.47 -9.54 7.02
CA LYS A 201 -11.33 -8.77 7.94
C LYS A 201 -11.21 -7.26 7.81
N SER A 202 -10.13 -6.75 7.24
CA SER A 202 -9.92 -5.30 7.13
C SER A 202 -10.74 -4.70 5.99
N PRO A 203 -11.23 -3.45 6.12
CA PRO A 203 -11.93 -2.77 5.03
C PRO A 203 -11.06 -2.67 3.76
N LEU A 204 -11.71 -2.70 2.60
CA LEU A 204 -11.02 -2.50 1.31
C LEU A 204 -10.46 -1.08 1.20
N PRO A 205 -9.37 -0.85 0.46
CA PRO A 205 -8.84 0.50 0.20
C PRO A 205 -9.90 1.49 -0.28
N SER A 206 -10.79 1.05 -1.17
CA SER A 206 -11.91 1.83 -1.70
C SER A 206 -12.94 2.29 -0.67
N SER A 207 -12.97 1.70 0.52
CA SER A 207 -14.01 1.96 1.52
C SER A 207 -13.82 3.23 2.35
N ALA A 208 -12.59 3.72 2.51
CA ALA A 208 -12.28 4.97 3.18
C ALA A 208 -10.79 5.36 2.98
N PRO A 209 -10.43 6.65 3.09
CA PRO A 209 -9.02 7.07 3.08
C PRO A 209 -8.19 6.34 4.15
N LEU A 210 -6.92 6.05 3.81
CA LEU A 210 -6.00 5.30 4.68
C LEU A 210 -5.94 5.82 6.12
N LYS A 211 -5.88 7.15 6.29
CA LYS A 211 -5.82 7.82 7.59
C LYS A 211 -7.05 7.61 8.48
N ASP A 212 -8.19 7.29 7.86
CA ASP A 212 -9.49 7.13 8.54
C ASP A 212 -9.78 5.65 8.84
N ARG A 213 -8.97 4.73 8.30
CA ARG A 213 -9.13 3.29 8.53
C ARG A 213 -8.42 2.83 9.80
N LYS A 214 -9.19 2.25 10.73
CA LYS A 214 -8.67 1.60 11.94
C LYS A 214 -7.91 0.31 11.66
N LYS A 215 -8.29 -0.42 10.61
CA LYS A 215 -7.68 -1.69 10.21
C LYS A 215 -7.25 -1.59 8.76
N ILE A 216 -6.03 -2.05 8.47
CA ILE A 216 -5.44 -2.01 7.13
C ILE A 216 -5.01 -3.44 6.76
N PRO A 217 -5.43 -3.94 5.58
CA PRO A 217 -4.91 -5.19 5.04
C PRO A 217 -3.39 -5.14 4.95
N PHE A 218 -2.69 -6.09 5.56
CA PHE A 218 -1.23 -6.14 5.52
C PHE A 218 -0.71 -7.55 5.20
N VAL A 219 0.53 -7.59 4.75
CA VAL A 219 1.38 -8.79 4.63
C VAL A 219 2.72 -8.53 5.32
N VAL A 220 3.51 -9.57 5.59
CA VAL A 220 4.84 -9.40 6.15
C VAL A 220 5.86 -9.32 5.03
N ALA A 221 6.59 -8.22 4.94
CA ALA A 221 7.79 -8.12 4.10
C ALA A 221 8.97 -8.74 4.85
N VAL A 222 9.71 -9.63 4.18
CA VAL A 222 10.85 -10.34 4.75
C VAL A 222 12.09 -10.04 3.89
N SER A 223 13.12 -9.48 4.52
CA SER A 223 14.39 -9.22 3.87
C SER A 223 15.04 -10.51 3.37
N ARG A 224 15.62 -10.45 2.17
CA ARG A 224 16.41 -11.57 1.61
C ARG A 224 17.55 -12.00 2.53
N VAL A 225 18.12 -11.06 3.30
CA VAL A 225 19.28 -11.30 4.16
C VAL A 225 18.92 -11.51 5.63
N ALA A 226 17.62 -11.58 5.98
CA ALA A 226 17.17 -11.76 7.37
C ALA A 226 17.63 -13.08 8.01
N HIS A 227 17.96 -14.09 7.20
CA HIS A 227 18.44 -15.37 7.69
C HIS A 227 19.94 -15.40 8.05
N TYR A 228 20.72 -14.41 7.60
CA TYR A 228 22.12 -14.34 7.97
C TYR A 228 22.25 -13.95 9.45
N PRO A 229 23.15 -14.61 10.21
CA PRO A 229 23.50 -14.16 11.55
C PRO A 229 23.95 -12.71 11.47
N ARG A 230 23.45 -11.86 12.36
CA ARG A 230 23.96 -10.49 12.44
C ARG A 230 25.44 -10.56 12.87
N PRO A 231 26.34 -9.82 12.20
CA PRO A 231 27.70 -9.66 12.69
C PRO A 231 27.64 -9.05 14.10
N GLU A 232 28.48 -9.54 15.01
CA GLU A 232 28.77 -8.80 16.24
C GLU A 232 29.46 -7.49 15.83
N LEU A 233 28.75 -6.38 15.95
CA LEU A 233 29.31 -5.06 15.67
C LEU A 233 30.26 -4.68 16.80
N THR A 234 31.41 -4.10 16.46
CA THR A 234 32.26 -3.46 17.47
C THR A 234 31.55 -2.23 18.05
N PRO A 235 31.91 -1.77 19.27
CA PRO A 235 31.30 -0.58 19.86
C PRO A 235 31.38 0.70 18.99
N ALA A 236 32.36 0.76 18.08
CA ALA A 236 32.49 1.85 17.12
C ALA A 236 31.50 1.71 15.95
N GLU A 237 31.33 0.50 15.43
CA GLU A 237 30.34 0.19 14.38
C GLU A 237 28.91 0.28 14.92
N GLU A 238 28.68 -0.08 16.19
CA GLU A 238 27.41 0.12 16.89
C GLU A 238 27.03 1.60 17.01
N ALA A 239 28.01 2.49 17.14
CA ALA A 239 27.77 3.94 17.19
C ALA A 239 27.44 4.53 15.81
N GLU A 240 27.86 3.85 14.73
CA GLU A 240 27.58 4.23 13.34
C GLU A 240 26.30 3.58 12.78
N ASP A 241 25.85 2.45 13.32
CA ASP A 241 24.60 1.78 12.94
C ASP A 241 23.37 2.46 13.57
N VAL A 242 23.07 3.67 13.08
CA VAL A 242 21.96 4.50 13.56
C VAL A 242 20.58 3.91 13.20
N PHE A 243 20.48 2.98 12.25
CA PHE A 243 19.20 2.56 11.65
C PHE A 243 18.95 1.03 11.67
N GLY A 244 19.96 0.19 11.85
CA GLY A 244 19.88 -1.28 11.78
C GLY A 244 19.74 -2.00 13.10
N ARG A 245 20.01 -1.33 14.23
CA ARG A 245 20.15 -1.95 15.57
C ARG A 245 18.99 -2.88 15.96
N ASP A 246 17.74 -2.47 15.71
CA ASP A 246 16.56 -3.24 16.10
C ASP A 246 15.84 -3.91 14.91
N PHE A 247 16.36 -3.77 13.69
CA PHE A 247 15.67 -4.26 12.50
C PHE A 247 15.78 -5.78 12.36
N LYS A 248 14.81 -6.52 12.89
CA LYS A 248 14.77 -7.99 12.91
C LYS A 248 14.67 -8.68 11.54
N GLY A 249 14.76 -7.94 10.44
CA GLY A 249 14.76 -8.49 9.08
C GLY A 249 13.38 -8.57 8.43
N TYR A 250 12.30 -8.23 9.14
CA TYR A 250 10.94 -8.29 8.60
C TYR A 250 10.01 -7.30 9.32
N PHE A 251 8.95 -6.87 8.62
CA PHE A 251 7.96 -5.93 9.12
C PHE A 251 6.66 -6.03 8.32
N LYS A 252 5.57 -5.44 8.83
CA LYS A 252 4.27 -5.45 8.15
C LYS A 252 4.20 -4.33 7.12
N VAL A 253 3.71 -4.64 5.93
CA VAL A 253 3.46 -3.68 4.84
C VAL A 253 2.00 -3.75 4.41
N ALA A 254 1.39 -2.58 4.19
CA ALA A 254 0.04 -2.48 3.66
C ALA A 254 -0.04 -3.06 2.24
N VAL A 255 -1.00 -3.93 1.98
CA VAL A 255 -1.14 -4.61 0.68
C VAL A 255 -1.38 -3.60 -0.44
N GLU A 256 -2.18 -2.56 -0.18
CA GLU A 256 -2.51 -1.48 -1.12
C GLU A 256 -1.35 -0.53 -1.47
N ARG A 257 -0.15 -0.80 -0.93
CA ARG A 257 1.06 0.01 -1.13
C ARG A 257 2.21 -0.80 -1.73
N LEU A 258 1.97 -2.06 -2.04
CA LEU A 258 3.00 -2.98 -2.51
C LEU A 258 3.57 -2.52 -3.85
N LEU A 259 2.75 -2.10 -4.80
CA LEU A 259 3.22 -1.84 -6.17
C LEU A 259 3.66 -0.39 -6.37
N SER A 260 2.88 0.56 -5.87
CA SER A 260 3.11 2.00 -6.04
C SER A 260 4.28 2.52 -5.22
N ASN A 261 4.56 1.92 -4.05
CA ASN A 261 5.55 2.45 -3.12
C ASN A 261 6.61 1.39 -2.76
N PHE A 262 6.18 0.23 -2.26
CA PHE A 262 7.13 -0.73 -1.71
C PHE A 262 8.04 -1.36 -2.78
N TYR A 263 7.48 -1.75 -3.92
CA TYR A 263 8.21 -2.39 -5.02
C TYR A 263 9.36 -1.51 -5.52
N LEU A 264 9.14 -0.20 -5.67
CA LEU A 264 10.19 0.74 -6.07
C LEU A 264 11.41 0.68 -5.15
N LEU A 265 11.17 0.54 -3.83
CA LEU A 265 12.23 0.53 -2.84
C LEU A 265 13.05 -0.76 -2.90
N VAL A 266 12.37 -1.91 -3.01
CA VAL A 266 13.01 -3.23 -2.92
C VAL A 266 13.51 -3.79 -4.25
N ALA A 267 12.93 -3.39 -5.39
CA ALA A 267 13.37 -3.84 -6.70
C ALA A 267 14.68 -3.19 -7.15
N ARG A 268 15.04 -2.07 -6.52
CA ARG A 268 16.24 -1.30 -6.85
C ARG A 268 17.24 -1.20 -5.71
N ASP A 269 16.92 -1.77 -4.55
CA ASP A 269 17.65 -1.57 -3.31
C ASP A 269 17.91 -0.07 -3.04
N LEU A 270 16.90 0.77 -3.34
CA LEU A 270 17.01 2.24 -3.26
C LEU A 270 17.14 2.72 -1.82
N MET A 271 16.62 1.93 -0.88
CA MET A 271 16.65 2.23 0.54
C MET A 271 16.76 0.93 1.33
N ASP A 272 17.67 0.93 2.30
CA ASP A 272 17.79 -0.17 3.24
C ASP A 272 16.46 -0.36 3.99
N LEU A 273 15.93 -1.59 4.01
CA LEU A 273 14.72 -1.92 4.77
C LEU A 273 14.74 -1.43 6.24
N PRO A 274 15.86 -1.49 6.99
CA PRO A 274 15.94 -0.88 8.31
C PRO A 274 15.46 0.58 8.35
N ARG A 275 15.85 1.40 7.36
CA ARG A 275 15.48 2.83 7.30
C ARG A 275 13.97 3.04 7.16
N LEU A 276 13.26 2.11 6.52
CA LEU A 276 11.81 2.14 6.40
C LEU A 276 11.12 1.91 7.76
N THR A 277 11.78 1.19 8.65
CA THR A 277 11.24 0.78 9.96
C THR A 277 11.67 1.67 11.11
N VAL A 278 12.56 2.65 10.91
CA VAL A 278 13.10 3.54 11.96
C VAL A 278 12.03 4.23 12.80
N ARG A 279 10.87 4.51 12.20
CA ARG A 279 9.76 5.18 12.89
C ARG A 279 8.72 4.22 13.45
N MET A 280 8.84 2.92 13.19
CA MET A 280 7.95 1.91 13.77
C MET A 280 8.27 1.79 15.26
N GLN A 281 7.23 1.88 16.07
CA GLN A 281 7.31 1.83 17.52
C GLN A 281 6.90 0.46 18.05
N HIS A 282 6.12 -0.29 17.28
CA HIS A 282 5.64 -1.61 17.64
C HIS A 282 5.72 -2.58 16.45
N ASP A 283 5.99 -3.85 16.73
CA ASP A 283 5.87 -4.98 15.79
C ASP A 283 4.51 -5.10 15.07
N LYS A 284 3.48 -4.41 15.57
CA LYS A 284 2.13 -4.40 15.02
C LYS A 284 1.90 -3.23 14.08
N ASP A 285 2.78 -2.25 14.05
CA ASP A 285 2.72 -1.13 13.13
C ASP A 285 2.80 -1.64 11.69
N ILE A 286 2.15 -0.91 10.79
CA ILE A 286 2.07 -1.27 9.38
C ILE A 286 2.71 -0.14 8.58
N TRP A 287 3.74 -0.49 7.81
CA TRP A 287 4.33 0.43 6.86
C TRP A 287 3.39 0.64 5.67
N CYS A 288 3.18 1.89 5.29
CA CYS A 288 2.34 2.29 4.16
C CYS A 288 3.09 3.13 3.13
N ASP A 289 4.03 3.97 3.56
CA ASP A 289 4.74 4.90 2.68
C ASP A 289 6.07 5.36 3.32
N ALA A 290 7.02 5.78 2.48
CA ALA A 290 8.31 6.33 2.88
C ALA A 290 8.23 7.79 3.37
N TYR A 291 7.14 8.52 3.10
CA TYR A 291 6.98 9.92 3.49
C TYR A 291 6.48 10.10 4.95
N ARG A 292 6.49 11.35 5.46
CA ARG A 292 6.03 11.68 6.83
C ARG A 292 4.57 11.26 7.03
N GLY A 293 4.31 10.41 8.02
CA GLY A 293 2.97 9.86 8.30
C GLY A 293 2.67 8.53 7.60
N GLY A 294 3.64 7.94 6.89
CA GLY A 294 3.50 6.66 6.19
C GLY A 294 3.52 5.40 7.05
N ILE A 295 3.34 5.51 8.37
CA ILE A 295 3.20 4.36 9.27
C ILE A 295 1.83 4.44 9.92
N HIS A 296 1.08 3.35 9.81
CA HIS A 296 -0.11 3.14 10.60
C HIS A 296 0.29 2.54 11.94
N TYR A 297 0.22 3.36 12.98
CA TYR A 297 0.61 2.97 14.33
C TYR A 297 -0.47 2.11 14.96
N TYR A 298 -0.04 1.03 15.60
CA TYR A 298 -0.90 0.25 16.47
C TYR A 298 -1.31 1.09 17.68
N VAL A 299 -2.62 1.22 17.88
CA VAL A 299 -3.19 1.84 19.09
C VAL A 299 -3.76 0.71 19.94
N GLU A 300 -3.21 0.53 21.14
CA GLU A 300 -3.75 -0.41 22.11
C GLU A 300 -5.08 0.14 22.63
N GLU A 301 -6.17 -0.57 22.39
CA GLU A 301 -7.47 -0.19 22.94
C GLU A 301 -7.38 -0.32 24.47
N SER A 302 -7.40 0.81 25.17
CA SER A 302 -7.51 0.84 26.63
C SER A 302 -8.85 0.20 27.01
N GLY A 303 -8.78 -0.99 27.62
CA GLY A 303 -9.95 -1.73 28.11
C GLY A 303 -10.71 -1.00 29.21
#